data_AF-A0AAD2T8E8-F1
#
_entry.id   AF-A0AAD2T8E8-F1
#
_cell.length_a   1.000
_cell.length_b   1.000
_cell.length_c   1.000
_cell.angle_alpha   90.00
_cell.angle_beta   90.00
_cell.angle_gamma   90.00
#
_symmetry.space_group_name_H-M   'P 1'
#
loop_
_entity.id
_entity.type
_entity.pdbx_description
1 polymer ?
#
loop_
_entity_poly.entity_id
_entity_poly.type
_entity_poly.pdbx_seq_one_letter_code
_entity_poly.pdbx_strand_id
1 'polypeptide(L)'
;MLIVSKNRDGLPDINVLLLVFSARDIEFKKLLGTFSLATFSVLIVTILASKMGIISNMLMSADGGYRYSLGFNYVSFASQRMFFALCSYLMFRGKKISYLELLALLMSTIYMYQQTSTSSPFYLSILILTYALLSIKIFKKEFIIGNFWTKTLVQYGFILALVIVLYFCFYSSGNLFHLVDQFTHNRLRLSVNGFQNFGVSWLGQPISFTTLDMFGNFTSNYNFIDSSFVQLLVIDGLIVSAFMLFALTKVMRYFVSIQKDIVLACLGIMIIHGMFDPQMLVLRYSPLILFISRLFIVNEDTKIE
;
A
#
# COMPACT_ATOMS: atom_id res chain seq x y z
N MET A 1 -18.34 -18.73 14.48
CA MET A 1 -17.29 -17.77 14.86
C MET A 1 -16.31 -17.69 13.70
N LEU A 2 -16.51 -16.74 12.78
CA LEU A 2 -15.53 -16.48 11.72
C LEU A 2 -14.33 -15.84 12.40
N ILE A 3 -13.17 -16.48 12.31
CA ILE A 3 -11.89 -16.03 12.91
C ILE A 3 -11.39 -14.72 12.27
N VAL A 4 -12.09 -14.23 11.24
CA VAL A 4 -11.76 -13.04 10.47
C VAL A 4 -12.99 -12.14 10.37
N SER A 5 -12.81 -10.89 10.78
CA SER A 5 -13.82 -9.84 10.67
C SER A 5 -14.25 -9.64 9.21
N LYS A 6 -15.57 -9.64 8.95
CA LYS A 6 -16.19 -9.53 7.62
C LYS A 6 -15.90 -8.20 6.90
N ASN A 7 -15.20 -7.26 7.54
CA ASN A 7 -15.14 -5.85 7.12
C ASN A 7 -13.86 -5.47 6.39
N ARG A 8 -12.94 -6.41 6.18
CA ARG A 8 -11.72 -6.18 5.39
C ARG A 8 -11.79 -6.98 4.09
N ASP A 9 -12.19 -6.31 3.00
CA ASP A 9 -12.00 -6.84 1.64
C ASP A 9 -10.49 -7.07 1.41
N GLY A 10 -9.97 -8.27 1.68
CA GLY A 10 -8.62 -8.67 1.26
C GLY A 10 -7.65 -9.25 2.31
N LEU A 11 -8.07 -9.58 3.54
CA LEU A 11 -7.21 -10.28 4.53
C LEU A 11 -8.02 -11.11 5.55
N PRO A 12 -7.49 -12.25 6.00
CA PRO A 12 -7.37 -13.47 5.22
C PRO A 12 -8.78 -14.05 4.95
N ASP A 13 -9.39 -13.61 3.86
CA ASP A 13 -10.39 -14.45 3.22
C ASP A 13 -9.69 -15.75 2.77
N ILE A 14 -10.38 -16.89 2.83
CA ILE A 14 -9.80 -18.21 2.49
C ILE A 14 -9.13 -18.16 1.11
N ASN A 15 -9.71 -17.39 0.19
CA ASN A 15 -9.18 -17.12 -1.15
C ASN A 15 -7.75 -16.53 -1.14
N VAL A 16 -7.48 -15.57 -0.24
CA VAL A 16 -6.16 -14.94 -0.14
C VAL A 16 -5.13 -15.92 0.40
N LEU A 17 -5.49 -16.73 1.41
CA LEU A 17 -4.61 -17.76 1.94
C LEU A 17 -4.28 -18.82 0.89
N LEU A 18 -5.28 -19.29 0.14
CA LEU A 18 -5.09 -20.23 -0.96
C LEU A 18 -4.18 -19.64 -2.05
N LEU A 19 -4.35 -18.37 -2.39
CA LEU A 19 -3.51 -17.70 -3.37
C LEU A 19 -2.05 -17.56 -2.89
N VAL A 20 -1.84 -17.15 -1.64
CA VAL A 20 -0.50 -17.07 -1.03
C VAL A 20 0.16 -18.45 -1.00
N PHE A 21 -0.58 -19.49 -0.64
CA PHE A 21 -0.05 -20.85 -0.63
C PHE A 21 0.31 -21.33 -2.05
N SER A 22 -0.56 -21.08 -3.03
CA SER A 22 -0.34 -21.46 -4.44
C SER A 22 0.82 -20.69 -5.08
N ALA A 23 1.09 -19.47 -4.61
CA ALA A 23 2.17 -18.63 -5.11
C ALA A 23 3.58 -19.08 -4.69
N ARG A 24 3.70 -20.00 -3.73
CA ARG A 24 4.99 -20.37 -3.11
C ARG A 24 6.01 -20.93 -4.12
N ASP A 25 5.53 -21.73 -5.08
CA ASP A 25 6.36 -22.44 -6.06
C ASP A 25 6.46 -21.69 -7.41
N ILE A 26 5.84 -20.50 -7.51
CA ILE A 26 5.91 -19.67 -8.72
C ILE A 26 7.18 -18.83 -8.68
N GLU A 27 7.93 -18.78 -9.78
CA GLU A 27 9.11 -17.91 -9.91
C GLU A 27 8.79 -16.44 -9.57
N PHE A 28 9.65 -15.80 -8.78
CA PHE A 28 9.43 -14.44 -8.27
C PHE A 28 9.13 -13.43 -9.38
N LYS A 29 9.91 -13.50 -10.46
CA LYS A 29 9.76 -12.61 -11.60
C LYS A 29 8.46 -12.84 -12.38
N LYS A 30 8.04 -14.10 -12.54
CA LYS A 30 6.75 -14.44 -13.16
C LYS A 30 5.60 -13.91 -12.32
N LEU A 31 5.65 -14.13 -11.00
CA LEU A 31 4.63 -13.65 -10.06
C LEU A 31 4.45 -12.12 -10.15
N LEU A 32 5.55 -11.36 -10.10
CA LEU A 32 5.50 -9.91 -10.21
C LEU A 32 5.09 -9.42 -11.60
N GLY A 33 5.56 -10.07 -12.67
CA GLY A 33 5.17 -9.74 -14.03
C GLY A 33 3.67 -9.91 -14.25
N THR A 34 3.10 -11.04 -13.80
CA THR A 34 1.66 -11.31 -13.87
C THR A 34 0.85 -10.34 -13.01
N PHE A 35 1.28 -10.08 -11.77
CA PHE A 35 0.59 -9.12 -10.90
C PHE A 35 0.60 -7.71 -11.49
N SER A 36 1.76 -7.27 -12.01
CA SER A 36 1.91 -5.95 -12.60
C SER A 36 1.05 -5.80 -13.86
N LEU A 37 1.10 -6.79 -14.76
CA LEU A 37 0.27 -6.82 -15.96
C LEU A 37 -1.21 -6.74 -15.60
N ALA A 38 -1.68 -7.59 -14.68
CA ALA A 38 -3.08 -7.60 -14.26
C ALA A 38 -3.51 -6.25 -13.68
N THR A 39 -2.68 -5.64 -12.83
CA THR A 39 -3.00 -4.35 -12.18
C THR A 39 -3.08 -3.22 -13.21
N PHE A 40 -2.14 -3.15 -14.16
CA PHE A 40 -2.18 -2.17 -15.26
C PHE A 40 -3.36 -2.41 -16.19
N SER A 41 -3.65 -3.66 -16.56
CA SER A 41 -4.77 -4.01 -17.43
C SER A 41 -6.10 -3.58 -16.80
N VAL A 42 -6.34 -3.89 -15.52
CA VAL A 42 -7.55 -3.44 -14.82
C VAL A 42 -7.63 -1.91 -14.79
N LEU A 43 -6.52 -1.23 -14.50
CA LEU A 43 -6.47 0.23 -14.47
C LEU A 43 -6.82 0.83 -15.83
N ILE A 44 -6.17 0.39 -16.91
CA ILE A 44 -6.37 0.91 -18.26
C ILE A 44 -7.79 0.61 -18.76
N VAL A 45 -8.25 -0.63 -18.64
CA VAL A 45 -9.59 -1.03 -19.09
C VAL A 45 -10.67 -0.22 -18.37
N THR A 46 -10.55 -0.05 -17.05
CA THR A 46 -11.53 0.73 -16.26
C THR A 46 -11.56 2.20 -16.70
N ILE A 47 -10.39 2.82 -16.90
CA ILE A 47 -10.31 4.22 -17.35
C ILE A 47 -10.87 4.39 -18.76
N LEU A 48 -10.56 3.47 -19.68
CA LEU A 48 -11.08 3.51 -21.05
C LEU A 48 -12.61 3.30 -21.06
N ALA A 49 -13.11 2.32 -20.33
CA ALA A 49 -14.55 2.07 -20.20
C ALA A 49 -15.26 3.29 -19.59
N SER A 50 -14.64 3.98 -18.63
CA SER A 50 -15.17 5.21 -18.07
C SER A 50 -15.21 6.36 -19.09
N LYS A 51 -14.14 6.54 -19.87
CA LYS A 51 -14.09 7.55 -20.95
C LYS A 51 -15.08 7.27 -22.07
N MET A 52 -15.39 6.00 -22.34
CA MET A 52 -16.41 5.59 -23.32
C MET A 52 -17.85 5.70 -22.77
N GLY A 53 -18.02 6.06 -21.49
CA GLY A 53 -19.34 6.16 -20.85
C GLY A 53 -19.96 4.82 -20.46
N ILE A 54 -19.21 3.70 -20.54
CA ILE A 54 -19.67 2.38 -20.12
C ILE A 54 -19.73 2.29 -18.59
N ILE A 55 -18.74 2.88 -17.91
CA ILE A 55 -18.66 2.96 -16.45
C ILE A 55 -18.80 4.43 -16.02
N SER A 56 -19.59 4.69 -14.97
CA SER A 56 -19.77 6.05 -14.46
C SER A 56 -18.44 6.65 -13.99
N ASN A 57 -18.28 7.95 -14.22
CA ASN A 57 -17.15 8.72 -13.71
C ASN A 57 -17.66 9.67 -12.63
N MET A 58 -17.53 9.28 -11.36
CA MET A 58 -17.85 10.15 -10.23
C MET A 58 -16.99 11.42 -10.28
N LEU A 59 -17.67 12.55 -10.11
CA LEU A 59 -17.11 13.89 -9.99
C LEU A 59 -17.25 14.35 -8.54
N MET A 60 -16.15 14.82 -7.96
CA MET A 60 -16.16 15.39 -6.62
C MET A 60 -15.51 16.77 -6.65
N SER A 61 -16.15 17.75 -5.99
CA SER A 61 -15.58 19.09 -5.85
C SER A 61 -14.30 19.03 -5.00
N ALA A 62 -13.31 19.82 -5.36
CA ALA A 62 -12.08 19.98 -4.61
C ALA A 62 -11.60 21.44 -4.65
N ASP A 63 -10.71 21.80 -3.72
CA ASP A 63 -10.10 23.12 -3.71
C ASP A 63 -9.34 23.35 -5.03
N GLY A 64 -9.89 24.20 -5.89
CA GLY A 64 -9.31 24.54 -7.19
C GLY A 64 -9.76 23.69 -8.39
N GLY A 65 -10.81 22.86 -8.28
CA GLY A 65 -11.38 22.18 -9.45
C GLY A 65 -12.21 20.94 -9.14
N TYR A 66 -12.18 19.98 -10.08
CA TYR A 66 -12.92 18.71 -9.96
C TYR A 66 -11.96 17.53 -9.89
N ARG A 67 -12.35 16.53 -9.09
CA ARG A 67 -11.68 15.23 -9.00
C ARG A 67 -12.51 14.19 -9.72
N TYR A 68 -11.86 13.43 -10.59
CA TYR A 68 -12.47 12.36 -11.37
C TYR A 68 -12.08 11.01 -10.80
N SER A 69 -13.07 10.12 -10.65
CA SER A 69 -12.84 8.74 -10.23
C SER A 69 -12.31 7.82 -11.32
N LEU A 70 -12.46 8.21 -12.59
CA LEU A 70 -11.98 7.48 -13.76
C LEU A 70 -12.52 6.04 -13.83
N GLY A 71 -13.77 5.85 -13.42
CA GLY A 71 -14.45 4.55 -13.43
C GLY A 71 -14.31 3.73 -12.15
N PHE A 72 -13.61 4.26 -11.14
CA PHE A 72 -13.52 3.62 -9.83
C PHE A 72 -14.58 4.14 -8.87
N ASN A 73 -14.85 3.37 -7.81
CA ASN A 73 -15.86 3.73 -6.80
C ASN A 73 -15.52 5.00 -6.01
N TYR A 74 -14.27 5.47 -6.07
CA TYR A 74 -13.84 6.69 -5.39
C TYR A 74 -12.69 7.39 -6.11
N VAL A 75 -12.62 8.72 -5.95
CA VAL A 75 -11.70 9.59 -6.69
C VAL A 75 -10.21 9.30 -6.46
N SER A 76 -9.84 8.74 -5.31
CA SER A 76 -8.43 8.42 -5.01
C SER A 76 -7.99 7.04 -5.50
N PHE A 77 -8.92 6.14 -5.84
CA PHE A 77 -8.60 4.72 -6.06
C PHE A 77 -7.79 4.49 -7.33
N ALA A 78 -8.06 5.23 -8.41
CA ALA A 78 -7.27 5.13 -9.64
C ALA A 78 -5.79 5.46 -9.39
N SER A 79 -5.53 6.56 -8.67
CA SER A 79 -4.18 7.02 -8.35
C SER A 79 -3.44 6.06 -7.40
N GLN A 80 -4.13 5.53 -6.39
CA GLN A 80 -3.56 4.49 -5.52
C GLN A 80 -3.23 3.21 -6.29
N ARG A 81 -4.13 2.75 -7.19
CA ARG A 81 -3.83 1.59 -8.06
C ARG A 81 -2.63 1.84 -8.95
N MET A 82 -2.51 3.03 -9.53
CA MET A 82 -1.35 3.41 -10.33
C MET A 82 -0.05 3.36 -9.51
N PHE A 83 -0.05 3.85 -8.27
CA PHE A 83 1.10 3.77 -7.38
C PHE A 83 1.56 2.33 -7.14
N PHE A 84 0.65 1.42 -6.79
CA PHE A 84 1.04 0.01 -6.58
C PHE A 84 1.40 -0.71 -7.89
N ALA A 85 0.75 -0.38 -9.00
CA ALA A 85 1.11 -0.89 -10.33
C ALA A 85 2.55 -0.50 -10.67
N LEU A 86 2.91 0.78 -10.46
CA LEU A 86 4.25 1.31 -10.63
C LEU A 86 5.26 0.60 -9.73
N CYS A 87 4.97 0.44 -8.43
CA CYS A 87 5.85 -0.30 -7.51
C CYS A 87 6.08 -1.74 -7.99
N SER A 88 5.00 -2.46 -8.33
CA SER A 88 5.11 -3.85 -8.81
C SER A 88 5.93 -3.95 -10.10
N TYR A 89 5.81 -2.96 -11.00
CA TYR A 89 6.57 -2.92 -12.25
C TYR A 89 8.05 -2.64 -12.03
N LEU A 90 8.39 -1.72 -11.13
CA LEU A 90 9.78 -1.46 -10.75
C LEU A 90 10.42 -2.70 -10.11
N MET A 91 9.69 -3.40 -9.25
CA MET A 91 10.13 -4.68 -8.67
C MET A 91 10.35 -5.75 -9.76
N PHE A 92 9.44 -5.84 -10.74
CA PHE A 92 9.52 -6.79 -11.86
C PHE A 92 10.71 -6.52 -12.79
N ARG A 93 10.88 -5.26 -13.21
CA ARG A 93 11.94 -4.85 -14.14
C ARG A 93 13.31 -4.85 -13.47
N GLY A 94 13.36 -4.48 -12.20
CA GLY A 94 14.60 -4.35 -11.44
C GLY A 94 15.62 -3.46 -12.15
N LYS A 95 16.87 -3.94 -12.23
CA LYS A 95 17.98 -3.22 -12.89
C LYS A 95 17.79 -3.02 -14.40
N LYS A 96 16.85 -3.72 -15.04
CA LYS A 96 16.59 -3.66 -16.50
C LYS A 96 15.67 -2.51 -16.91
N ILE A 97 15.11 -1.74 -15.97
CA ILE A 97 14.27 -0.58 -16.27
C ILE A 97 15.03 0.43 -17.15
N SER A 98 14.40 0.98 -18.18
CA SER A 98 14.97 1.99 -19.09
C SER A 98 14.55 3.41 -18.70
N TYR A 99 15.24 4.42 -19.24
CA TYR A 99 14.85 5.83 -19.02
C TYR A 99 13.46 6.13 -19.60
N LEU A 100 13.11 5.54 -20.74
CA LEU A 100 11.79 5.70 -21.36
C LEU A 100 10.69 5.11 -20.48
N GLU A 101 10.93 3.95 -19.86
CA GLU A 101 9.97 3.36 -18.92
C GLU A 101 9.79 4.22 -17.68
N LEU A 102 10.89 4.75 -17.09
CA LEU A 102 10.81 5.68 -15.95
C LEU A 102 10.04 6.97 -16.32
N LEU A 103 10.29 7.52 -17.51
CA LEU A 103 9.58 8.69 -18.00
C LEU A 103 8.10 8.40 -18.23
N ALA A 104 7.75 7.25 -18.81
CA ALA A 104 6.36 6.84 -19.01
C ALA A 104 5.61 6.68 -17.68
N LEU A 105 6.25 6.08 -16.67
CA LEU A 105 5.69 5.97 -15.32
C LEU A 105 5.52 7.33 -14.65
N LEU A 106 6.48 8.25 -14.82
CA LEU A 106 6.38 9.61 -14.31
C LEU A 106 5.20 10.35 -14.95
N MET A 107 5.10 10.33 -16.28
CA MET A 107 4.01 10.98 -17.01
C MET A 107 2.65 10.40 -16.64
N SER A 108 2.56 9.07 -16.49
CA SER A 108 1.33 8.40 -16.03
C SER A 108 0.94 8.83 -14.62
N THR A 109 1.93 9.00 -13.72
CA THR A 109 1.70 9.47 -12.34
C THR A 109 1.21 10.92 -12.34
N ILE A 110 1.82 11.80 -13.14
CA ILE A 110 1.40 13.20 -13.30
C ILE A 110 -0.03 13.26 -13.85
N TYR A 111 -0.35 12.46 -14.87
CA TYR A 111 -1.69 12.36 -15.41
C TYR A 111 -2.71 11.95 -14.33
N MET A 112 -2.42 10.90 -13.55
CA MET A 112 -3.33 10.49 -12.46
C MET A 112 -3.52 11.60 -11.43
N TYR A 113 -2.47 12.33 -11.07
CA TYR A 113 -2.59 13.45 -10.13
C TYR A 113 -3.47 14.58 -10.68
N GLN A 114 -3.29 14.96 -11.95
CA GLN A 114 -4.12 15.97 -12.60
C GLN A 114 -5.60 15.59 -12.65
N GLN A 115 -5.92 14.31 -12.81
CA GLN A 115 -7.31 13.84 -12.87
C GLN A 115 -7.93 13.65 -11.47
N THR A 116 -7.16 13.16 -10.51
CA THR A 116 -7.70 12.69 -9.22
C THR A 116 -7.43 13.66 -8.07
N SER A 117 -6.55 14.64 -8.25
CA SER A 117 -5.99 15.53 -7.21
C SER A 117 -5.63 14.79 -5.92
N THR A 118 -5.05 13.59 -6.05
CA THR A 118 -4.74 12.72 -4.90
C THR A 118 -3.23 12.74 -4.61
N SER A 119 -2.83 13.50 -3.60
CA SER A 119 -1.43 13.86 -3.34
C SER A 119 -0.57 12.73 -2.74
N SER A 120 -1.13 11.89 -1.84
CA SER A 120 -0.40 10.79 -1.18
C SER A 120 0.30 9.83 -2.18
N PRO A 121 -0.42 9.12 -3.07
CA PRO A 121 0.21 8.23 -4.06
C PRO A 121 1.09 8.98 -5.06
N PHE A 122 0.82 10.26 -5.35
CA PHE A 122 1.64 11.07 -6.26
C PHE A 122 3.04 11.33 -5.68
N TYR A 123 3.13 11.85 -4.45
CA TYR A 123 4.42 12.15 -3.82
C TYR A 123 5.23 10.87 -3.56
N LEU A 124 4.56 9.78 -3.14
CA LEU A 124 5.22 8.49 -2.95
C LEU A 124 5.73 7.90 -4.27
N SER A 125 4.99 8.08 -5.36
CA SER A 125 5.42 7.68 -6.71
C SER A 125 6.64 8.50 -7.18
N ILE A 126 6.64 9.81 -6.96
CA ILE A 126 7.81 10.65 -7.27
C ILE A 126 9.04 10.20 -6.48
N LEU A 127 8.86 9.90 -5.18
CA LEU A 127 9.94 9.46 -4.32
C LEU A 127 10.54 8.13 -4.81
N ILE A 128 9.72 7.12 -5.14
CA ILE A 128 10.24 5.82 -5.63
C ILE A 128 10.84 5.93 -7.03
N LEU A 129 10.29 6.77 -7.91
CA LEU A 129 10.85 6.99 -9.25
C LEU A 129 12.20 7.70 -9.17
N THR A 130 12.31 8.70 -8.29
CA THR A 130 13.57 9.40 -8.02
C THR A 130 14.61 8.43 -7.45
N TYR A 131 14.20 7.59 -6.50
CA TYR A 131 15.06 6.53 -5.97
C TYR A 131 15.53 5.58 -7.07
N ALA A 132 14.62 5.10 -7.94
CA ALA A 132 14.96 4.19 -9.03
C ALA A 132 15.91 4.83 -10.05
N LEU A 133 15.69 6.10 -10.39
CA LEU A 133 16.58 6.86 -11.27
C LEU A 133 17.98 7.01 -10.67
N LEU A 134 18.08 7.41 -9.40
CA LEU A 134 19.35 7.62 -8.73
C LEU A 134 20.10 6.29 -8.51
N SER A 135 19.43 5.27 -8.00
CA SER A 135 20.04 3.98 -7.65
C SER A 135 20.40 3.15 -8.87
N ILE A 136 19.56 3.09 -9.91
CA ILE A 136 19.76 2.20 -11.06
C ILE A 136 20.49 2.90 -12.21
N LYS A 137 20.27 4.21 -12.43
CA LYS A 137 20.73 4.90 -13.64
C LYS A 137 21.89 5.85 -13.41
N ILE A 138 21.79 6.71 -12.41
CA ILE A 138 22.78 7.77 -12.17
C ILE A 138 23.98 7.20 -11.41
N PHE A 139 23.78 6.76 -10.17
CA PHE A 139 24.86 6.30 -9.31
C PHE A 139 25.15 4.80 -9.44
N LYS A 140 24.20 4.03 -9.98
CA LYS A 140 24.30 2.56 -10.14
C LYS A 140 24.71 1.86 -8.82
N LYS A 141 24.18 2.37 -7.71
CA LYS A 141 24.53 1.96 -6.34
C LYS A 141 23.28 1.53 -5.60
N GLU A 142 23.41 0.46 -4.84
CA GLU A 142 22.37 -0.04 -3.93
C GLU A 142 22.45 0.74 -2.61
N PHE A 143 21.55 1.71 -2.42
CA PHE A 143 21.60 2.60 -1.26
C PHE A 143 21.12 1.95 0.04
N ILE A 144 20.18 0.99 -0.06
CA ILE A 144 19.66 0.30 1.12
C ILE A 144 20.63 -0.82 1.51
N ILE A 145 21.03 -1.65 0.57
CA ILE A 145 21.89 -2.81 0.88
C ILE A 145 23.34 -2.39 1.16
N GLY A 146 23.83 -1.36 0.45
CA GLY A 146 25.20 -0.89 0.56
C GLY A 146 25.53 -0.13 1.85
N ASN A 147 24.56 0.14 2.73
CA ASN A 147 24.78 0.79 4.01
C ASN A 147 24.16 -0.04 5.16
N PHE A 148 24.97 -0.34 6.18
CA PHE A 148 24.56 -1.15 7.32
C PHE A 148 23.35 -0.56 8.07
N TRP A 149 23.30 0.76 8.24
CA TRP A 149 22.23 1.44 8.96
C TRP A 149 20.90 1.37 8.20
N THR A 150 20.91 1.66 6.90
CA THR A 150 19.70 1.60 6.06
C THR A 150 19.20 0.17 5.90
N LYS A 151 20.12 -0.80 5.74
CA LYS A 151 19.80 -2.23 5.73
C LYS A 151 19.08 -2.65 7.01
N THR A 152 19.61 -2.27 8.18
CA THR A 152 19.01 -2.60 9.48
C THR A 152 17.65 -1.91 9.65
N LEU A 153 17.54 -0.64 9.27
CA LEU A 153 16.29 0.13 9.33
C LEU A 153 15.18 -0.55 8.53
N VAL A 154 15.47 -0.96 7.30
CA VAL A 154 14.51 -1.56 6.38
C VAL A 154 14.08 -2.97 6.84
N GLN A 155 14.98 -3.76 7.45
CA GLN A 155 14.61 -5.06 8.02
C GLN A 155 13.52 -4.96 9.08
N TYR A 156 13.53 -3.87 9.86
CA TYR A 156 12.55 -3.61 10.91
C TYR A 156 11.50 -2.56 10.51
N GLY A 157 11.40 -2.22 9.23
CA GLY A 157 10.57 -1.12 8.73
C GLY A 157 9.10 -1.19 9.16
N PHE A 158 8.49 -2.38 9.12
CA PHE A 158 7.10 -2.57 9.58
C PHE A 158 6.92 -2.30 11.08
N ILE A 159 7.88 -2.74 11.90
CA ILE A 159 7.84 -2.52 13.36
C ILE A 159 8.05 -1.04 13.66
N LEU A 160 9.03 -0.41 13.01
CA LEU A 160 9.28 1.01 13.17
C LEU A 160 8.07 1.86 12.77
N ALA A 161 7.45 1.57 11.63
CA ALA A 161 6.25 2.27 11.18
C ALA A 161 5.09 2.10 12.17
N LEU A 162 4.88 0.89 12.71
CA LEU A 162 3.89 0.66 13.75
C LEU A 162 4.18 1.50 15.00
N VAL A 163 5.42 1.50 15.50
CA VAL A 163 5.81 2.29 16.67
C VAL A 163 5.57 3.78 16.44
N ILE A 164 5.89 4.29 15.24
CA ILE A 164 5.62 5.69 14.88
C ILE A 164 4.11 5.97 14.90
N VAL A 165 3.30 5.12 14.26
CA VAL A 165 1.83 5.28 14.25
C VAL A 165 1.26 5.26 15.67
N LEU A 166 1.69 4.31 16.51
CA LEU A 166 1.25 4.22 17.90
C LEU A 166 1.69 5.43 18.73
N TYR A 167 2.92 5.90 18.55
CA TYR A 167 3.41 7.12 19.19
C TYR A 167 2.51 8.31 18.86
N PHE A 168 2.19 8.51 17.58
CA PHE A 168 1.30 9.59 17.16
C PHE A 168 -0.14 9.42 17.66
N CYS A 169 -0.63 8.19 17.76
CA CYS A 169 -2.00 7.93 18.21
C CYS A 169 -2.20 8.11 19.72
N PHE A 170 -1.19 7.78 20.54
CA PHE A 170 -1.35 7.71 22.00
C PHE A 170 -0.56 8.77 22.77
N TYR A 171 0.53 9.31 22.21
CA TYR A 171 1.45 10.17 22.96
C TYR A 171 1.68 11.54 22.33
N SER A 172 1.62 11.66 21.00
CA SER A 172 1.85 12.94 20.33
C SER A 172 0.73 13.93 20.64
N SER A 173 1.10 15.17 20.95
CA SER A 173 0.17 16.26 21.26
C SER A 173 0.74 17.61 20.80
N GLY A 174 -0.09 18.66 20.83
CA GLY A 174 0.29 20.02 20.48
C GLY A 174 0.67 20.19 19.00
N ASN A 175 1.60 21.11 18.73
CA ASN A 175 1.93 21.55 17.36
C ASN A 175 2.43 20.42 16.45
N LEU A 176 3.18 19.46 16.99
CA LEU A 176 3.71 18.33 16.21
C LEU A 176 2.58 17.45 15.66
N PHE A 177 1.58 17.15 16.50
CA PHE A 177 0.42 16.38 16.08
C PHE A 177 -0.36 17.12 15.00
N HIS A 178 -0.66 18.40 15.21
CA HIS A 178 -1.40 19.22 14.24
C HIS A 178 -0.71 19.33 12.88
N LEU A 179 0.62 19.48 12.87
CA LEU A 179 1.39 19.53 11.63
C LEU A 179 1.26 18.22 10.83
N VAL A 180 1.44 17.08 11.50
CA VAL A 180 1.35 15.76 10.84
C VAL A 180 -0.09 15.45 10.43
N ASP A 181 -1.07 15.81 11.25
CA ASP A 181 -2.48 15.62 10.93
C ASP A 181 -2.89 16.44 9.70
N GLN A 182 -2.45 17.70 9.61
CA GLN A 182 -2.67 18.54 8.44
C GLN A 182 -2.00 17.97 7.19
N PHE A 183 -0.73 17.53 7.30
CA PHE A 183 -0.01 16.90 6.19
C PHE A 183 -0.70 15.62 5.69
N THR A 184 -1.28 14.86 6.61
CA THR A 184 -2.00 13.61 6.32
C THR A 184 -3.48 13.83 6.03
N HIS A 185 -3.94 15.08 5.82
CA HIS A 185 -5.34 15.41 5.52
C HIS A 185 -6.32 14.85 6.56
N ASN A 186 -6.00 14.97 7.85
CA ASN A 186 -6.76 14.50 9.01
C ASN A 186 -6.79 12.97 9.23
N ARG A 187 -6.02 12.19 8.45
CA ARG A 187 -6.01 10.72 8.54
C ARG A 187 -5.37 10.20 9.82
N LEU A 188 -4.46 10.96 10.40
CA LEU A 188 -3.89 10.63 11.70
C LEU A 188 -4.96 10.75 12.81
N ARG A 189 -5.75 11.82 12.82
CA ARG A 189 -6.87 11.97 13.77
C ARG A 189 -7.92 10.88 13.61
N LEU A 190 -8.21 10.42 12.39
CA LEU A 190 -9.09 9.27 12.18
C LEU A 190 -8.54 7.98 12.82
N SER A 191 -7.23 7.81 12.83
CA SER A 191 -6.57 6.68 13.50
C SER A 191 -6.71 6.77 15.03
N VAL A 192 -6.55 7.97 15.62
CA VAL A 192 -6.81 8.22 17.04
C VAL A 192 -8.26 7.89 17.40
N ASN A 193 -9.22 8.42 16.63
CA ASN A 193 -10.65 8.17 16.83
C ASN A 193 -10.98 6.68 16.69
N GLY A 194 -10.31 5.97 15.78
CA GLY A 194 -10.45 4.52 15.62
C GLY A 194 -10.11 3.75 16.89
N PHE A 195 -8.98 4.07 17.53
CA PHE A 195 -8.61 3.46 18.81
C PHE A 195 -9.57 3.84 19.94
N GLN A 196 -10.00 5.10 20.02
CA GLN A 196 -10.90 5.57 21.08
C GLN A 196 -12.31 4.97 20.97
N ASN A 197 -12.85 4.86 19.76
CA ASN A 197 -14.23 4.42 19.54
C ASN A 197 -14.38 2.91 19.55
N PHE A 198 -13.38 2.17 19.06
CA PHE A 198 -13.48 0.73 18.87
C PHE A 198 -12.56 -0.07 19.79
N GLY A 199 -11.47 0.52 20.30
CA GLY A 199 -10.46 -0.20 21.07
C GLY A 199 -9.74 -1.27 20.25
N VAL A 200 -9.02 -2.16 20.95
CA VAL A 200 -8.29 -3.27 20.31
C VAL A 200 -8.66 -4.57 21.01
N SER A 201 -9.17 -5.54 20.25
CA SER A 201 -9.50 -6.87 20.76
C SER A 201 -8.38 -7.89 20.45
N TRP A 202 -8.40 -9.05 21.11
CA TRP A 202 -7.41 -10.10 20.89
C TRP A 202 -7.52 -10.75 19.50
N LEU A 203 -8.74 -11.04 19.04
CA LEU A 203 -9.06 -11.82 17.83
C LEU A 203 -9.74 -11.01 16.72
N GLY A 204 -9.77 -9.68 16.86
CA GLY A 204 -10.43 -8.79 15.92
C GLY A 204 -11.90 -8.55 16.25
N GLN A 205 -12.54 -7.65 15.51
CA GLN A 205 -13.94 -7.28 15.69
C GLN A 205 -14.53 -6.69 14.40
N PRO A 206 -15.83 -6.90 14.14
CA PRO A 206 -16.53 -6.19 13.08
C PRO A 206 -16.75 -4.74 13.48
N ILE A 207 -16.34 -3.82 12.60
CA ILE A 207 -16.55 -2.37 12.75
C ILE A 207 -17.51 -1.85 11.68
N SER A 208 -18.61 -1.24 12.10
CA SER A 208 -19.52 -0.56 11.16
C SER A 208 -19.02 0.87 10.90
N PHE A 209 -18.54 1.12 9.69
CA PHE A 209 -18.09 2.46 9.29
C PHE A 209 -19.27 3.34 8.87
N THR A 210 -19.33 4.55 9.42
CA THR A 210 -20.23 5.63 9.02
C THR A 210 -19.48 6.54 8.06
N THR A 211 -19.61 6.27 6.75
CA THR A 211 -18.92 7.04 5.71
C THR A 211 -19.83 8.04 5.01
N LEU A 212 -21.10 7.68 4.80
CA LEU A 212 -22.08 8.49 4.08
C LEU A 212 -23.30 8.73 4.97
N ASP A 213 -23.93 9.88 4.82
CA ASP A 213 -25.25 10.17 5.37
C ASP A 213 -26.37 9.57 4.50
N MET A 214 -27.62 9.72 4.95
CA MET A 214 -28.81 9.24 4.24
C MET A 214 -29.02 9.87 2.85
N PHE A 215 -28.31 10.95 2.53
CA PHE A 215 -28.36 11.66 1.26
C PHE A 215 -27.14 11.35 0.37
N GLY A 216 -26.24 10.48 0.83
CA GLY A 216 -25.03 10.09 0.08
C GLY A 216 -23.88 11.10 0.17
N ASN A 217 -23.93 12.07 1.10
CA ASN A 217 -22.82 12.98 1.37
C ASN A 217 -21.93 12.44 2.49
N PHE A 218 -20.68 12.90 2.57
CA PHE A 218 -19.81 12.57 3.69
C PHE A 218 -20.41 13.09 5.01
N THR A 219 -20.66 12.18 5.94
CA THR A 219 -21.19 12.54 7.25
C THR A 219 -20.16 13.32 8.06
N SER A 220 -20.63 14.25 8.91
CA SER A 220 -19.79 14.89 9.93
C SER A 220 -19.21 13.88 10.92
N ASN A 221 -19.84 12.71 11.05
CA ASN A 221 -19.43 11.61 11.92
C ASN A 221 -18.61 10.57 11.15
N TYR A 222 -17.73 11.00 10.24
CA TYR A 222 -16.89 10.12 9.46
C TYR A 222 -15.89 9.39 10.37
N ASN A 223 -15.95 8.05 10.40
CA ASN A 223 -15.17 7.23 11.34
C ASN A 223 -14.30 6.16 10.66
N PHE A 224 -14.07 6.27 9.35
CA PHE A 224 -13.27 5.31 8.62
C PHE A 224 -11.80 5.38 9.04
N ILE A 225 -11.19 4.23 9.28
CA ILE A 225 -9.77 4.13 9.65
C ILE A 225 -8.95 3.96 8.38
N ASP A 226 -8.21 4.99 7.97
CA ASP A 226 -7.39 4.89 6.76
C ASP A 226 -6.08 4.13 6.97
N SER A 227 -5.47 4.14 8.15
CA SER A 227 -4.18 3.46 8.34
C SER A 227 -4.28 1.93 8.22
N SER A 228 -3.49 1.31 7.33
CA SER A 228 -3.40 -0.15 7.22
C SER A 228 -2.95 -0.82 8.52
N PHE A 229 -2.08 -0.15 9.29
CA PHE A 229 -1.59 -0.63 10.59
C PHE A 229 -2.68 -0.58 11.66
N VAL A 230 -3.45 0.52 11.70
CA VAL A 230 -4.55 0.66 12.67
C VAL A 230 -5.69 -0.27 12.31
N GLN A 231 -6.02 -0.44 11.03
CA GLN A 231 -6.98 -1.47 10.60
C GLN A 231 -6.53 -2.87 11.04
N LEU A 232 -5.25 -3.20 10.87
CA LEU A 232 -4.71 -4.50 11.29
C LEU A 232 -4.93 -4.72 12.80
N LEU A 233 -4.67 -3.70 13.64
CA LEU A 233 -4.89 -3.79 15.08
C LEU A 233 -6.37 -3.82 15.47
N VAL A 234 -7.15 -2.84 15.02
CA VAL A 234 -8.51 -2.56 15.48
C VAL A 234 -9.52 -3.53 14.86
N ILE A 235 -9.36 -3.90 13.57
CA ILE A 235 -10.28 -4.79 12.85
C ILE A 235 -9.85 -6.26 13.01
N ASP A 236 -8.56 -6.57 12.79
CA ASP A 236 -8.09 -7.96 12.77
C ASP A 236 -7.58 -8.45 14.14
N GLY A 237 -7.32 -7.54 15.08
CA GLY A 237 -6.96 -7.86 16.46
C GLY A 237 -5.46 -8.05 16.68
N LEU A 238 -5.08 -8.13 17.96
CA LEU A 238 -3.68 -8.21 18.39
C LEU A 238 -2.97 -9.47 17.88
N ILE A 239 -3.63 -10.63 17.91
CA ILE A 239 -3.00 -11.90 17.53
C ILE A 239 -2.68 -11.91 16.03
N VAL A 240 -3.64 -11.52 15.20
CA VAL A 240 -3.45 -11.44 13.74
C VAL A 240 -2.43 -10.36 13.39
N SER A 241 -2.46 -9.22 14.09
CA SER A 241 -1.47 -8.16 13.93
C SER A 241 -0.05 -8.64 14.22
N ALA A 242 0.16 -9.31 15.34
CA ALA A 242 1.47 -9.83 15.73
C ALA A 242 1.99 -10.85 14.72
N PHE A 243 1.14 -11.79 14.28
CA PHE A 243 1.47 -12.75 13.24
C PHE A 243 1.85 -12.07 11.92
N MET A 244 1.04 -11.12 11.46
CA MET A 244 1.28 -10.39 10.21
C MET A 244 2.55 -9.56 10.29
N LEU A 245 2.80 -8.85 11.39
CA LEU A 245 4.04 -8.09 11.59
C LEU A 245 5.27 -9.00 11.57
N PHE A 246 5.18 -10.18 12.20
CA PHE A 246 6.25 -11.16 12.17
C PHE A 246 6.51 -11.67 10.74
N ALA A 247 5.45 -12.07 10.02
CA ALA A 247 5.56 -12.53 8.64
C ALA A 247 6.14 -11.46 7.71
N LEU A 248 5.62 -10.23 7.78
CA LEU A 248 6.09 -9.11 6.95
C LEU A 248 7.56 -8.73 7.27
N THR A 249 7.96 -8.79 8.55
CA THR A 249 9.35 -8.58 8.95
C THR A 249 10.27 -9.67 8.37
N LYS A 250 9.82 -10.94 8.35
CA LYS A 250 10.55 -12.03 7.70
C LYS A 250 10.67 -11.84 6.20
N VAL A 251 9.62 -11.33 5.54
CA VAL A 251 9.66 -10.95 4.10
C VAL A 251 10.72 -9.88 3.85
N MET A 252 10.78 -8.83 4.68
CA MET A 252 11.84 -7.80 4.56
C MET A 252 13.23 -8.41 4.69
N ARG A 253 13.45 -9.27 5.69
CA ARG A 253 14.73 -9.95 5.89
C ARG A 253 15.11 -10.85 4.72
N TYR A 254 14.15 -11.56 4.13
CA TYR A 254 14.36 -12.37 2.93
C TYR A 254 14.86 -11.51 1.75
N PHE A 255 14.20 -10.38 1.46
CA PHE A 255 14.65 -9.51 0.36
C PHE A 255 16.00 -8.84 0.63
N VAL A 256 16.35 -8.62 1.90
CA VAL A 256 17.70 -8.20 2.30
C VAL A 256 18.73 -9.31 2.07
N SER A 257 18.42 -10.58 2.35
CA SER A 257 19.36 -11.68 2.12
C SER A 257 19.61 -11.95 0.64
N ILE A 258 18.58 -11.82 -0.21
CA ILE A 258 18.71 -11.99 -1.68
C ILE A 258 19.13 -10.70 -2.40
N GLN A 259 19.53 -9.67 -1.65
CA GLN A 259 20.08 -8.41 -2.15
C GLN A 259 19.22 -7.70 -3.22
N LYS A 260 17.89 -7.64 -3.04
CA LYS A 260 16.98 -6.95 -3.98
C LYS A 260 16.67 -5.52 -3.54
N ASP A 261 17.62 -4.60 -3.77
CA ASP A 261 17.55 -3.18 -3.31
C ASP A 261 16.26 -2.45 -3.72
N ILE A 262 15.89 -2.51 -5.01
CA ILE A 262 14.70 -1.82 -5.53
C ILE A 262 13.39 -2.37 -4.95
N VAL A 263 13.35 -3.68 -4.63
CA VAL A 263 12.19 -4.30 -3.99
C VAL A 263 12.03 -3.77 -2.59
N LEU A 264 13.14 -3.70 -1.83
CA LEU A 264 13.17 -3.13 -0.49
C LEU A 264 12.75 -1.66 -0.48
N ALA A 265 13.17 -0.87 -1.47
CA ALA A 265 12.76 0.54 -1.60
C ALA A 265 11.25 0.66 -1.86
N CYS A 266 10.70 -0.14 -2.78
CA CYS A 266 9.26 -0.14 -3.04
C CYS A 266 8.47 -0.59 -1.80
N LEU A 267 8.92 -1.63 -1.10
CA LEU A 267 8.31 -2.09 0.15
C LEU A 267 8.36 -1.03 1.25
N GLY A 268 9.48 -0.31 1.38
CA GLY A 268 9.62 0.82 2.31
C GLY A 268 8.62 1.94 2.04
N ILE A 269 8.42 2.30 0.77
CA ILE A 269 7.45 3.35 0.40
C ILE A 269 6.00 2.84 0.56
N MET A 270 5.74 1.55 0.32
CA MET A 270 4.45 0.94 0.63
C MET A 270 4.17 0.92 2.15
N ILE A 271 5.19 0.77 3.01
CA ILE A 271 5.06 0.91 4.47
C ILE A 271 4.62 2.34 4.83
N ILE A 272 5.28 3.35 4.26
CA ILE A 272 4.92 4.76 4.49
C ILE A 272 3.48 5.03 4.03
N HIS A 273 3.10 4.53 2.85
CA HIS A 273 1.71 4.57 2.39
C HIS A 273 0.77 3.91 3.41
N GLY A 274 1.10 2.70 3.88
CA GLY A 274 0.30 1.94 4.84
C GLY A 274 0.09 2.63 6.19
N MET A 275 0.94 3.58 6.57
CA MET A 275 0.75 4.38 7.80
C MET A 275 -0.51 5.24 7.74
N PHE A 276 -0.93 5.68 6.54
CA PHE A 276 -2.01 6.65 6.36
C PHE A 276 -3.05 6.24 5.32
N ASP A 277 -2.90 5.09 4.66
CA ASP A 277 -3.80 4.59 3.63
C ASP A 277 -4.02 3.06 3.79
N PRO A 278 -5.23 2.52 3.49
CA PRO A 278 -5.59 1.16 3.88
C PRO A 278 -5.16 0.07 2.88
N GLN A 279 -4.71 0.46 1.70
CA GLN A 279 -4.54 -0.43 0.54
C GLN A 279 -3.26 -1.29 0.60
N MET A 280 -2.31 -1.00 1.50
CA MET A 280 -1.01 -1.70 1.55
C MET A 280 -1.16 -3.22 1.73
N LEU A 281 -2.14 -3.64 2.53
CA LEU A 281 -2.43 -5.04 2.79
C LEU A 281 -3.66 -5.54 2.03
N VAL A 282 -4.10 -4.83 0.99
CA VAL A 282 -5.21 -5.29 0.17
C VAL A 282 -4.64 -5.84 -1.13
N LEU A 283 -4.81 -7.14 -1.35
CA LEU A 283 -4.26 -7.86 -2.50
C LEU A 283 -4.67 -7.25 -3.85
N ARG A 284 -5.88 -6.67 -3.96
CA ARG A 284 -6.34 -6.02 -5.20
C ARG A 284 -5.56 -4.76 -5.58
N TYR A 285 -4.73 -4.25 -4.66
CA TYR A 285 -3.82 -3.13 -4.87
C TYR A 285 -2.36 -3.59 -4.78
N SER A 286 -2.00 -4.31 -3.72
CA SER A 286 -0.60 -4.50 -3.30
C SER A 286 -0.12 -5.95 -3.47
N PRO A 287 1.09 -6.18 -4.02
CA PRO A 287 1.69 -7.51 -4.10
C PRO A 287 2.26 -8.00 -2.76
N LEU A 288 2.27 -7.16 -1.72
CA LEU A 288 2.96 -7.44 -0.45
C LEU A 288 2.54 -8.78 0.19
N ILE A 289 1.25 -9.07 0.19
CA ILE A 289 0.72 -10.31 0.78
C ILE A 289 1.23 -11.54 0.03
N LEU A 290 1.37 -11.46 -1.30
CA LEU A 290 1.92 -12.56 -2.09
C LEU A 290 3.36 -12.87 -1.73
N PHE A 291 4.13 -11.91 -1.23
CA PHE A 291 5.50 -12.15 -0.81
C PHE A 291 5.62 -12.99 0.46
N ILE A 292 4.56 -13.08 1.26
CA ILE A 292 4.51 -14.00 2.41
C ILE A 292 4.69 -15.46 1.93
N SER A 293 4.27 -15.79 0.71
CA SER A 293 4.48 -17.12 0.10
C SER A 293 5.96 -17.53 0.08
N ARG A 294 6.89 -16.56 0.04
CA ARG A 294 8.34 -16.80 0.01
C ARG A 294 8.90 -17.34 1.31
N LEU A 295 8.14 -17.26 2.39
CA LEU A 295 8.51 -17.85 3.67
C LEU A 295 8.22 -19.36 3.73
N PHE A 296 7.43 -19.87 2.78
CA PHE A 296 6.96 -21.26 2.75
C PHE A 296 7.50 -22.04 1.54
N ILE A 297 8.60 -21.58 0.94
CA ILE A 297 9.23 -22.26 -0.19
C ILE A 297 9.73 -23.63 0.28
N VAL A 298 9.21 -24.69 -0.33
CA VAL A 298 9.54 -26.09 0.02
C VAL A 298 10.75 -26.59 -0.77
N ASN A 299 10.95 -26.10 -2.01
CA ASN A 299 12.08 -26.49 -2.86
C ASN A 299 13.18 -25.41 -2.87
N GLU A 300 14.35 -25.74 -2.35
CA GLU A 300 15.51 -24.84 -2.37
C GLU A 300 15.96 -24.46 -3.78
N ASP A 301 15.68 -25.30 -4.79
CA ASP A 301 15.96 -25.04 -6.20
C ASP A 301 15.10 -23.92 -6.81
N THR A 302 14.02 -23.51 -6.14
CA THR A 302 13.22 -22.33 -6.53
C THR A 302 13.71 -21.03 -5.90
N LYS A 303 14.82 -21.05 -5.14
CA LYS A 303 15.51 -19.83 -4.65
C LYS A 303 16.21 -19.03 -5.76
N ILE A 304 16.05 -19.41 -7.03
CA ILE A 304 16.83 -18.90 -8.15
C ILE A 304 16.12 -17.71 -8.84
N GLU A 305 16.73 -16.53 -8.60
CA GLU A 305 16.69 -15.23 -9.34
C GLU A 305 15.40 -14.42 -9.51
#